data_AF-A9B603-F1
#
_entry.id   AF-A9B603-F1
#
_cell.length_a   1.000
_cell.length_b   1.000
_cell.length_c   1.000
_cell.angle_alpha   90.00
_cell.angle_beta   90.00
_cell.angle_gamma   90.00
#
_symmetry.space_group_name_H-M   'P 1'
#
loop_
_entity.id
_entity.type
_entity.pdbx_description
1 polymer ?
#
loop_
_entity_poly.entity_id
_entity_poly.type
_entity_poly.pdbx_seq_one_letter_code
_entity_poly.pdbx_strand_id
1 'polypeptide(L)'
;MATTLEHYDQAGLELEGQIFYEPNWYLLRVAAEAHASLLYLVETANIACKPAARPHISVIKGEAPNRNQADWGVAFVGETVRFRYVPVLQAENGLHLWIDCHSPGLCTIREHFGLPTLRRNDGAYLVNFHLTLGRRKKAVTPQLRPQLRLSPQSHIDLETGMQHL
;
A
#
# COMPACT_ATOMS: atom_id res chain seq x y z
N MET A 1 16.25 -2.62 1.00
CA MET A 1 15.82 -4.03 0.91
C MET A 1 14.32 -4.05 0.61
N ALA A 2 13.85 -4.84 -0.37
CA ALA A 2 12.42 -5.06 -0.57
C ALA A 2 11.89 -5.92 0.59
N THR A 3 10.79 -5.53 1.22
CA THR A 3 10.19 -6.29 2.32
C THR A 3 9.64 -7.60 1.75
N THR A 4 10.32 -8.72 2.02
CA THR A 4 9.88 -10.06 1.61
C THR A 4 8.68 -10.52 2.44
N LEU A 5 7.84 -11.39 1.87
CA LEU A 5 6.69 -12.03 2.54
C LEU A 5 7.03 -12.57 3.94
N GLU A 6 8.22 -13.16 4.07
CA GLU A 6 8.75 -13.75 5.31
C GLU A 6 8.80 -12.74 6.47
N HIS A 7 8.99 -11.45 6.18
CA HIS A 7 8.96 -10.41 7.21
C HIS A 7 7.56 -10.17 7.77
N TYR A 8 6.49 -10.41 7.00
CA TYR A 8 5.12 -10.26 7.49
C TYR A 8 4.69 -11.45 8.35
N ASP A 9 5.14 -12.66 8.00
CA ASP A 9 4.81 -13.87 8.77
C ASP A 9 5.50 -13.91 10.13
N GLN A 10 6.69 -13.29 10.25
CA GLN A 10 7.48 -13.31 11.49
C GLN A 10 7.24 -12.10 12.40
N ALA A 11 6.83 -10.95 11.86
CA ALA A 11 6.77 -9.69 12.62
C ALA A 11 5.42 -8.95 12.54
N GLY A 12 4.47 -9.40 11.71
CA GLY A 12 3.35 -8.58 11.25
C GLY A 12 2.31 -8.26 12.31
N LEU A 13 2.42 -7.07 12.93
CA LEU A 13 1.32 -6.47 13.67
C LEU A 13 0.11 -6.32 12.73
N GLU A 14 -1.08 -6.59 13.25
CA GLU A 14 -2.32 -6.57 12.48
C GLU A 14 -3.13 -5.31 12.81
N LEU A 15 -3.67 -4.70 11.77
CA LEU A 15 -4.63 -3.60 11.85
C LEU A 15 -5.80 -3.89 10.91
N GLU A 16 -6.87 -3.13 11.08
CA GLU A 16 -8.03 -3.16 10.21
C GLU A 16 -8.34 -1.78 9.63
N GLY A 17 -9.05 -1.81 8.52
CA GLY A 17 -9.62 -0.63 7.91
C GLY A 17 -10.92 -0.98 7.20
N GLN A 18 -11.57 0.04 6.64
CA GLN A 18 -12.82 -0.13 5.90
C GLN A 18 -12.63 0.26 4.44
N ILE A 19 -13.19 -0.53 3.52
CA ILE A 19 -13.10 -0.25 2.09
C ILE A 19 -14.02 0.91 1.72
N PHE A 20 -13.46 1.85 0.97
CA PHE A 20 -14.15 2.98 0.39
C PHE A 20 -13.88 3.03 -1.11
N TYR A 21 -14.85 3.58 -1.83
CA TYR A 21 -14.72 3.92 -3.22
C TYR A 21 -14.79 5.44 -3.40
N GLU A 22 -13.80 5.99 -4.08
CA GLU A 22 -13.82 7.30 -4.70
C GLU A 22 -13.76 7.08 -6.23
N PRO A 23 -14.18 8.02 -7.09
CA PRO A 23 -14.24 7.77 -8.53
C PRO A 23 -12.94 7.18 -9.09
N ASN A 24 -13.00 5.93 -9.56
CA ASN A 24 -11.87 5.11 -10.04
C ASN A 24 -10.77 4.80 -9.01
N TRP A 25 -11.12 4.76 -7.73
CA TRP A 25 -10.18 4.50 -6.64
C TRP A 25 -10.82 3.69 -5.51
N TYR A 26 -10.41 2.43 -5.38
CA TYR A 26 -10.64 1.65 -4.17
C TYR A 26 -9.53 1.89 -3.17
N LEU A 27 -9.93 2.26 -1.95
CA LEU A 27 -9.00 2.53 -0.86
C LEU A 27 -9.48 1.88 0.44
N LEU A 28 -8.54 1.42 1.25
CA LEU A 28 -8.81 0.98 2.62
C LEU A 28 -8.55 2.17 3.55
N ARG A 29 -9.59 2.76 4.15
CA ARG A 29 -9.43 3.80 5.16
C ARG A 29 -9.00 3.17 6.47
N VAL A 30 -7.95 3.71 7.06
CA VAL A 30 -7.44 3.28 8.36
C VAL A 30 -7.92 4.27 9.42
N ALA A 31 -8.26 3.79 10.62
CA ALA A 31 -8.68 4.64 11.72
C ALA A 31 -7.58 5.66 12.09
N ALA A 32 -7.98 6.86 12.51
CA ALA A 32 -7.04 7.92 12.85
C ALA A 32 -6.17 7.54 14.05
N GLU A 33 -6.72 6.78 15.00
CA GLU A 33 -6.05 6.29 16.20
C GLU A 33 -4.95 5.28 15.83
N ALA A 34 -5.26 4.35 14.93
CA ALA A 34 -4.29 3.39 14.41
C ALA A 34 -3.17 4.12 13.65
N HIS A 35 -3.51 5.10 12.82
CA HIS A 35 -2.51 5.93 12.14
C HIS A 35 -1.64 6.74 13.10
N ALA A 36 -2.22 7.35 14.14
CA ALA A 36 -1.49 8.07 15.18
C ALA A 36 -0.49 7.16 15.90
N SER A 37 -0.89 5.93 16.20
CA SER A 37 0.01 4.91 16.78
C SER A 37 1.15 4.48 15.87
N LEU A 38 1.15 4.85 14.59
CA LEU A 38 2.25 4.59 13.64
C LEU A 38 3.14 5.82 13.45
N LEU A 39 2.70 7.01 13.85
CA LEU A 39 3.50 8.23 13.75
C LEU A 39 4.74 8.21 14.66
N TYR A 40 4.76 7.39 15.71
CA TYR A 40 5.96 7.18 16.53
C TYR A 40 7.15 6.69 15.69
N LEU A 41 6.93 5.95 14.60
CA LEU A 41 7.99 5.51 13.68
C LEU A 41 8.69 6.72 13.02
N VAL A 42 7.91 7.76 12.72
CA VAL A 42 8.42 9.01 12.14
C VAL A 42 9.15 9.85 13.18
N GLU A 43 8.61 9.90 14.41
CA GLU A 43 9.21 10.62 15.54
C GLU A 43 10.55 10.00 15.95
N THR A 44 10.61 8.68 16.09
CA THR A 44 11.83 7.92 16.40
C THR A 44 12.90 8.05 15.30
N ALA A 45 12.49 8.19 14.04
CA ALA A 45 13.39 8.49 12.93
C ALA A 45 13.85 9.97 12.88
N ASN A 46 13.33 10.83 13.77
CA ASN A 46 13.61 12.27 13.82
C ASN A 46 13.35 13.00 12.48
N ILE A 47 12.26 12.63 11.79
CA ILE A 47 11.91 13.23 10.49
C ILE A 47 10.79 14.26 10.68
N ALA A 48 11.06 15.52 10.32
CA ALA A 48 10.04 16.56 10.30
C ALA A 48 8.96 16.26 9.24
N CYS A 49 7.75 15.91 9.71
CA CYS A 49 6.65 15.43 8.88
C CYS A 49 5.38 16.29 9.04
N LYS A 50 4.55 16.33 8.01
CA LYS A 50 3.13 16.65 8.06
C LYS A 50 2.35 15.33 7.95
N PRO A 51 1.67 14.87 9.02
CA PRO A 51 0.90 13.63 8.98
C PRO A 51 -0.18 13.63 7.89
N ALA A 52 -0.49 12.44 7.38
CA ALA A 52 -1.60 12.26 6.45
C ALA A 52 -2.93 12.56 7.16
N ALA A 53 -3.74 13.48 6.60
CA ALA A 53 -5.02 13.85 7.19
C ALA A 53 -6.11 12.78 7.02
N ARG A 54 -5.95 11.90 6.02
CA ARG A 54 -6.85 10.79 5.71
C ARG A 54 -5.99 9.55 5.42
N PRO A 55 -5.55 8.83 6.47
CA PRO A 55 -4.69 7.67 6.30
C PRO A 55 -5.44 6.56 5.57
N HIS A 56 -4.84 6.06 4.50
CA HIS A 56 -5.44 5.03 3.67
C HIS A 56 -4.37 4.20 2.98
N ILE A 57 -4.78 3.01 2.58
CA ILE A 57 -4.05 2.15 1.65
C ILE A 57 -4.76 2.23 0.30
N SER A 58 -4.02 2.56 -0.75
CA SER A 58 -4.57 2.47 -2.12
C SER A 58 -4.62 1.01 -2.56
N VAL A 59 -5.82 0.52 -2.88
CA VAL A 59 -6.02 -0.88 -3.30
C VAL A 59 -6.02 -0.97 -4.82
N ILE A 60 -6.80 -0.10 -5.48
CA ILE A 60 -6.89 0.03 -6.93
C ILE A 60 -6.98 1.52 -7.24
N LYS A 61 -6.07 2.07 -8.06
CA LYS A 61 -6.04 3.51 -8.34
C LYS A 61 -5.82 3.78 -9.82
N GLY A 62 -6.81 4.37 -10.48
CA GLY A 62 -6.71 4.72 -11.90
C GLY A 62 -6.61 3.52 -12.84
N GLU A 63 -6.91 2.31 -12.35
CA GLU A 63 -7.04 1.09 -13.14
C GLU A 63 -8.53 0.85 -13.43
N ALA A 64 -8.83 0.20 -14.55
CA ALA A 64 -10.19 -0.17 -14.93
C ALA A 64 -10.42 -1.69 -14.73
N PRO A 65 -11.59 -2.11 -14.25
CA PRO A 65 -11.92 -3.53 -14.11
C PRO A 65 -12.01 -4.21 -15.48
N ASN A 66 -11.41 -5.38 -15.64
CA ASN A 66 -11.58 -6.22 -16.85
C ASN A 66 -12.57 -7.38 -16.62
N ARG A 67 -12.99 -7.60 -15.37
CA ARG A 67 -14.02 -8.54 -14.93
C ARG A 67 -14.96 -7.85 -13.94
N ASN A 68 -16.17 -8.40 -13.80
CA ASN A 68 -17.17 -7.95 -12.82
C ASN A 68 -17.43 -6.43 -12.84
N GLN A 69 -17.53 -5.84 -14.05
CA GLN A 69 -17.70 -4.38 -14.21
C GLN A 69 -18.98 -3.85 -13.54
N ALA A 70 -20.03 -4.68 -13.43
CA ALA A 70 -21.28 -4.33 -12.75
C ALA A 70 -21.10 -4.07 -11.24
N ASP A 71 -20.04 -4.60 -10.65
CA ASP A 71 -19.73 -4.48 -9.22
C ASP A 71 -18.86 -3.25 -8.93
N TRP A 72 -18.37 -2.57 -9.97
CA TRP A 72 -17.41 -1.49 -9.86
C TRP A 72 -17.99 -0.29 -9.10
N GLY A 73 -17.31 0.09 -8.01
CA GLY A 73 -17.73 1.16 -7.12
C GLY A 73 -18.79 0.79 -6.09
N VAL A 74 -19.25 -0.48 -6.08
CA VAL A 74 -20.30 -0.95 -5.17
C VAL A 74 -19.83 -2.13 -4.32
N ALA A 75 -19.24 -3.16 -4.93
CA ALA A 75 -18.77 -4.32 -4.19
C ALA A 75 -17.68 -3.93 -3.20
N PHE A 76 -17.69 -4.63 -2.06
CA PHE A 76 -16.77 -4.48 -0.92
C PHE A 76 -16.85 -3.14 -0.18
N VAL A 77 -17.55 -2.12 -0.68
CA VAL A 77 -17.65 -0.83 0.01
C VAL A 77 -18.30 -1.00 1.38
N GLY A 78 -17.63 -0.52 2.42
CA GLY A 78 -18.06 -0.69 3.81
C GLY A 78 -17.54 -1.96 4.49
N GLU A 79 -16.92 -2.89 3.76
CA GLU A 79 -16.34 -4.09 4.36
C GLU A 79 -15.07 -3.76 5.17
N THR A 80 -14.95 -4.43 6.32
CA THR A 80 -13.74 -4.38 7.14
C THR A 80 -12.71 -5.37 6.60
N VAL A 81 -11.52 -4.88 6.27
CA VAL A 81 -10.40 -5.71 5.81
C VAL A 81 -9.22 -5.54 6.74
N ARG A 82 -8.64 -6.67 7.14
CA ARG A 82 -7.42 -6.73 7.93
C ARG A 82 -6.18 -6.68 7.04
N PHE A 83 -5.13 -6.07 7.56
CA PHE A 83 -3.83 -6.04 6.94
C PHE A 83 -2.73 -6.18 8.00
N ARG A 84 -1.64 -6.84 7.60
CA ARG A 84 -0.41 -6.90 8.38
C ARG A 84 0.54 -5.84 7.89
N TYR A 85 1.40 -5.36 8.76
CA TYR A 85 2.46 -4.43 8.38
C TYR A 85 3.75 -4.75 9.11
N VAL A 86 4.86 -4.38 8.50
CA VAL A 86 6.17 -4.38 9.16
C VAL A 86 6.41 -2.96 9.69
N PRO A 87 6.77 -2.76 10.97
CA PRO A 87 6.98 -1.44 11.56
C PRO A 87 8.31 -0.81 11.13
N VAL A 88 8.59 -0.81 9.83
CA VAL A 88 9.76 -0.23 9.19
C VAL A 88 9.31 0.94 8.35
N LEU A 89 9.79 2.13 8.72
CA LEU A 89 9.50 3.36 7.99
C LEU A 89 10.22 3.37 6.64
N GLN A 90 9.44 3.50 5.58
CA GLN A 90 9.91 3.73 4.22
C GLN A 90 9.88 5.23 3.92
N ALA A 91 10.93 5.72 3.27
CA ALA A 91 11.16 7.16 3.05
C ALA A 91 11.97 7.47 1.78
N GLU A 92 12.16 6.46 0.92
CA GLU A 92 13.10 6.46 -0.20
C GLU A 92 12.66 7.37 -1.35
N ASN A 93 11.38 7.70 -1.51
CA ASN A 93 10.94 8.58 -2.60
C ASN A 93 11.24 10.07 -2.36
N GLY A 94 11.87 10.41 -1.23
CA GLY A 94 12.33 11.76 -0.91
C GLY A 94 11.25 12.71 -0.39
N LEU A 95 9.96 12.36 -0.43
CA LEU A 95 8.88 13.23 0.02
C LEU A 95 7.87 12.54 0.94
N HIS A 96 7.35 11.38 0.57
CA HIS A 96 6.36 10.65 1.36
C HIS A 96 7.05 9.70 2.33
N LEU A 97 6.34 9.41 3.41
CA LEU A 97 6.72 8.46 4.44
C LEU A 97 5.61 7.42 4.55
N TRP A 98 5.94 6.15 4.46
CA TRP A 98 4.96 5.07 4.48
C TRP A 98 5.50 3.82 5.17
N ILE A 99 4.62 2.85 5.36
CA ILE A 99 4.99 1.49 5.74
C ILE A 99 4.47 0.53 4.69
N ASP A 100 5.17 -0.58 4.53
CA ASP A 100 4.73 -1.66 3.64
C ASP A 100 3.68 -2.51 4.39
N CYS A 101 2.61 -2.85 3.68
CA CYS A 101 1.47 -3.58 4.20
C CYS A 101 1.17 -4.80 3.32
N HIS A 102 0.70 -5.88 3.94
CA HIS A 102 0.25 -7.09 3.29
C HIS A 102 -1.19 -7.39 3.67
N SER A 103 -2.01 -7.74 2.69
CA SER A 103 -3.39 -8.20 2.96
C SER A 103 -3.88 -9.13 1.87
N PRO A 104 -4.15 -10.40 2.21
CA PRO A 104 -4.82 -11.32 1.29
C PRO A 104 -6.20 -10.79 0.85
N GLY A 105 -6.93 -10.13 1.75
CA GLY A 105 -8.25 -9.55 1.44
C GLY A 105 -8.17 -8.47 0.37
N LEU A 106 -7.20 -7.56 0.47
CA LEU A 106 -6.98 -6.54 -0.56
C LEU A 106 -6.58 -7.13 -1.91
N CYS A 107 -5.82 -8.24 -1.90
CA CYS A 107 -5.48 -8.94 -3.14
C CYS A 107 -6.72 -9.59 -3.78
N THR A 108 -7.58 -10.23 -2.98
CA THR A 108 -8.84 -10.81 -3.47
C THR A 108 -9.74 -9.76 -4.10
N ILE A 109 -9.80 -8.55 -3.56
CA ILE A 109 -10.55 -7.43 -4.18
C ILE A 109 -9.99 -7.11 -5.57
N ARG A 110 -8.66 -7.05 -5.73
CA ARG A 110 -8.04 -6.82 -7.05
C ARG A 110 -8.39 -7.94 -8.04
N GLU A 111 -8.28 -9.19 -7.60
CA GLU A 111 -8.60 -10.35 -8.44
C GLU A 111 -10.08 -10.42 -8.85
N HIS A 112 -10.99 -9.97 -7.98
CA HIS A 112 -12.42 -9.87 -8.31
C HIS A 112 -12.67 -9.01 -9.55
N PHE A 113 -11.95 -7.90 -9.67
CA PHE A 113 -12.01 -7.01 -10.84
C PHE A 113 -11.08 -7.45 -11.99
N GLY A 114 -10.43 -8.61 -11.84
CA GLY A 114 -9.47 -9.21 -12.76
C GLY A 114 -8.18 -8.39 -12.93
N LEU A 115 -7.83 -7.59 -11.92
CA LEU A 115 -6.59 -6.84 -11.87
C LEU A 115 -5.44 -7.73 -11.40
N PRO A 116 -4.19 -7.45 -11.85
CA PRO A 116 -3.06 -8.29 -11.54
C PRO A 116 -2.73 -8.29 -10.05
N THR A 117 -2.45 -9.50 -9.56
CA THR A 117 -1.85 -9.84 -8.28
C THR A 117 -0.67 -10.79 -8.53
N LEU A 118 0.26 -10.88 -7.58
CA LEU A 118 1.38 -11.81 -7.63
C LEU A 118 1.20 -12.86 -6.55
N ARG A 119 1.37 -14.13 -6.90
CA ARG A 119 1.30 -15.28 -5.99
C ARG A 119 2.52 -16.18 -6.16
N ARG A 120 2.95 -16.80 -5.06
CA ARG A 120 3.89 -17.93 -5.06
C ARG A 120 3.17 -19.21 -5.50
N ASN A 121 3.96 -20.24 -5.82
CA ASN A 121 3.44 -21.57 -6.17
C ASN A 121 2.64 -22.24 -5.04
N ASP A 122 2.88 -21.84 -3.79
CA ASP A 122 2.14 -22.28 -2.61
C ASP A 122 0.83 -21.47 -2.37
N GLY A 123 0.50 -20.53 -3.28
CA GLY A 123 -0.71 -19.72 -3.23
C GLY A 123 -0.59 -18.41 -2.44
N ALA A 124 0.54 -18.15 -1.77
CA ALA A 124 0.74 -16.96 -0.96
C ALA A 124 0.91 -15.69 -1.82
N TYR A 125 0.21 -14.60 -1.47
CA TYR A 125 0.29 -13.33 -2.17
C TYR A 125 1.60 -12.58 -1.91
N LEU A 126 2.27 -12.13 -2.98
CA LEU A 126 3.52 -11.36 -2.94
C LEU A 126 3.31 -9.84 -3.03
N VAL A 127 2.05 -9.39 -3.02
CA VAL A 127 1.70 -7.99 -3.23
C VAL A 127 1.90 -7.20 -1.94
N ASN A 128 2.69 -6.12 -2.04
CA ASN A 128 2.78 -5.11 -0.99
C ASN A 128 1.88 -3.92 -1.36
N PHE A 129 1.22 -3.39 -0.34
CA PHE A 129 0.50 -2.14 -0.39
C PHE A 129 1.21 -1.10 0.49
N HIS A 130 0.88 0.18 0.33
CA HIS A 130 1.50 1.24 1.12
C HIS A 130 0.45 2.00 1.94
N LEU A 131 0.68 2.07 3.26
CA LEU A 131 -0.02 3.02 4.12
C LEU A 131 0.85 4.27 4.28
N THR A 132 0.42 5.37 3.67
CA THR A 132 1.13 6.65 3.80
C THR A 132 0.91 7.22 5.20
N LEU A 133 2.00 7.39 5.96
CA LEU A 133 1.98 8.00 7.27
C LEU A 133 1.96 9.53 7.17
N GLY A 134 2.64 10.09 6.18
CA GLY A 134 2.64 11.52 5.93
C GLY A 134 3.67 11.93 4.89
N ARG A 135 3.99 13.22 4.88
CA ARG A 135 4.99 13.78 3.98
C ARG A 135 6.01 14.61 4.75
N ARG A 136 7.26 14.58 4.32
CA ARG A 136 8.31 15.46 4.85
C ARG A 136 7.91 16.93 4.66
N LYS A 137 8.28 17.77 5.62
CA LYS A 137 8.13 19.24 5.47
C LYS A 137 9.07 19.80 4.39
N LYS A 138 10.23 19.15 4.20
CA LYS A 138 11.21 19.48 3.16
C LYS A 138 11.59 18.20 2.41
N ALA A 139 11.47 18.24 1.08
CA ALA A 139 11.87 17.11 0.24
C ALA A 139 13.39 16.87 0.31
N VAL A 140 13.79 15.62 0.13
CA VAL A 140 15.19 15.18 0.05
C VAL A 140 15.40 14.40 -1.24
N THR A 141 16.66 14.20 -1.64
CA THR A 141 17.00 13.41 -2.82
C THR A 141 16.45 11.98 -2.68
N PRO A 142 15.67 11.49 -3.66
CA PRO A 142 15.18 10.12 -3.66
C PRO A 142 16.32 9.10 -3.71
N GLN A 143 16.11 7.96 -3.08
CA GLN A 143 16.95 6.78 -3.19
C GLN A 143 16.22 5.74 -4.04
N LEU A 144 16.93 5.12 -4.99
CA LEU A 144 16.38 4.04 -5.80
C LEU A 144 16.20 2.79 -4.93
N ARG A 145 14.99 2.22 -4.94
CA ARG A 145 14.70 0.93 -4.31
C ARG A 145 14.19 -0.04 -5.39
N PRO A 146 14.80 -1.23 -5.53
CA PRO A 146 14.19 -2.35 -6.23
C PRO A 146 12.98 -2.81 -5.42
N GLN A 147 11.87 -2.99 -6.09
CA GLN A 147 10.52 -3.01 -5.52
C GLN A 147 9.72 -3.82 -6.64
N LEU A 148 8.62 -4.55 -6.37
CA LEU A 148 7.93 -5.45 -7.33
C LEU A 148 6.68 -4.81 -8.00
N ARG A 149 6.63 -4.70 -9.35
CA ARG A 149 5.50 -4.10 -10.11
C ARG A 149 4.25 -4.98 -10.19
N LEU A 150 3.07 -4.37 -10.00
CA LEU A 150 1.76 -4.98 -10.35
C LEU A 150 1.23 -4.49 -11.70
N SER A 151 1.51 -3.24 -12.10
CA SER A 151 1.05 -2.61 -13.34
C SER A 151 1.89 -1.36 -13.69
N PRO A 152 1.79 -0.81 -14.92
CA PRO A 152 2.47 0.42 -15.33
C PRO A 152 2.11 1.65 -14.49
N GLN A 153 0.87 1.77 -14.00
CA GLN A 153 0.42 2.87 -13.13
C GLN A 153 0.75 2.66 -11.64
N SER A 154 1.20 1.47 -11.25
CA SER A 154 1.66 1.15 -9.89
C SER A 154 3.17 0.86 -9.93
N HIS A 155 3.99 1.91 -9.77
CA HIS A 155 5.45 1.84 -9.95
C HIS A 155 6.12 0.78 -9.10
N ILE A 156 6.98 -0.05 -9.76
CA ILE A 156 8.41 -0.48 -9.57
C ILE A 156 9.11 -1.34 -10.71
N ASP A 157 10.16 -0.83 -11.37
CA ASP A 157 10.98 -1.55 -12.37
C ASP A 157 12.02 -2.44 -11.69
N LEU A 158 12.21 -3.68 -12.15
CA LEU A 158 13.24 -4.58 -11.63
C LEU A 158 14.43 -4.79 -12.57
N GLU A 159 14.37 -4.36 -13.84
CA GLU A 159 15.42 -4.70 -14.81
C GLU A 159 16.02 -3.50 -15.55
N THR A 160 15.30 -2.41 -15.76
CA THR A 160 15.72 -1.44 -16.79
C THR A 160 16.21 -0.09 -16.26
N GLY A 161 15.93 0.24 -15.00
CA GLY A 161 16.41 1.49 -14.40
C GLY A 161 15.98 2.78 -15.12
N MET A 162 14.96 2.75 -15.98
CA MET A 162 14.50 3.94 -16.72
C MET A 162 13.07 4.35 -16.38
N GLN A 163 12.87 5.67 -16.33
CA GLN A 163 11.58 6.33 -16.19
C GLN A 163 11.12 6.80 -17.58
N HIS A 164 9.99 6.29 -18.06
CA HIS A 164 9.29 6.91 -19.18
C HIS A 164 8.06 7.65 -18.63
N LEU A 165 8.01 8.94 -18.95
CA LEU A 165 6.90 9.85 -18.67
C LEU A 165 5.64 9.44 -19.43
#